data_AF-A0A7Y9NI12-F1
#
_entry.id   AF-A0A7Y9NI12-F1
#
_cell.length_a   1.000
_cell.length_b   1.000
_cell.length_c   1.000
_cell.angle_alpha   90.00
_cell.angle_beta   90.00
_cell.angle_gamma   90.00
#
_symmetry.space_group_name_H-M   'P 1'
#
loop_
_entity.id
_entity.type
_entity.pdbx_description
1 polymer ?
#
loop_
_entity_poly.entity_id
_entity_poly.type
_entity_poly.pdbx_seq_one_letter_code
_entity_poly.pdbx_strand_id
1 'polypeptide(L)'
;MSVMSSGRCLTVALAVALSASACAKVPPTEKGEKEAAMSEDSSQSRTIDGYTYTTAPVVAKLGPHRYAFPANLYDDQIGPSIGGGVALTLMWPGLKAAPPGTRPTRTMADHYRAVTASIDYLDAISASDLLPRQTSTEATTEGGSVNRNDPRRRLDLRVPVAEQFGLTPYAIDEQRMALFSKAYEKQFGQPATRNPRMEDEWYIARAADGQLATFIKCDQPEGGQEGLVIKGDLLVPDDAPKVASCTHYFVDSKDNLAVSLFYPRVLLKDWKAMEDATRATLARYKVQ
;
A
#
# COMPACT_ATOMS: atom_id res chain seq x y z
N MET A 1 46.67 20.49 62.56
CA MET A 1 47.05 21.92 62.61
C MET A 1 45.87 22.70 62.06
N SER A 2 45.07 23.30 62.95
CA SER A 2 45.00 24.76 63.19
C SER A 2 44.23 25.46 62.04
N VAL A 3 43.15 26.23 62.21
CA VAL A 3 42.74 27.14 63.29
C VAL A 3 41.22 27.39 63.16
N MET A 4 40.53 27.55 64.29
CA MET A 4 39.18 28.13 64.41
C MET A 4 39.18 29.62 64.03
N SER A 5 38.13 30.15 63.41
CA SER A 5 37.65 31.48 63.83
C SER A 5 36.22 31.76 63.41
N SER A 6 35.41 32.10 64.41
CA SER A 6 34.06 32.64 64.33
C SER A 6 34.06 34.12 63.95
N GLY A 7 32.97 34.63 63.39
CA GLY A 7 32.67 36.04 63.60
C GLY A 7 31.61 36.70 62.73
N ARG A 8 30.40 36.78 63.30
CA ARG A 8 29.51 37.96 63.35
C ARG A 8 28.66 38.34 62.13
N CYS A 9 27.36 38.40 62.42
CA CYS A 9 26.32 39.16 61.75
C CYS A 9 26.69 40.64 61.56
N LEU A 10 26.22 41.23 60.46
CA LEU A 10 25.55 42.54 60.47
C LEU A 10 24.70 42.73 59.22
N THR A 11 23.58 43.37 59.48
CA THR A 11 22.38 43.64 58.68
C THR A 11 22.53 44.76 57.65
N VAL A 12 21.79 44.59 56.55
CA VAL A 12 21.00 45.58 55.78
C VAL A 12 21.73 46.79 55.16
N ALA A 13 21.70 46.84 53.82
CA ALA A 13 21.48 48.08 53.08
C ALA A 13 20.55 47.81 51.89
N LEU A 14 19.36 48.42 51.95
CA LEU A 14 18.41 48.53 50.84
C LEU A 14 18.93 49.61 49.88
N ALA A 15 19.05 49.29 48.60
CA ALA A 15 19.17 50.30 47.55
C ALA A 15 18.09 50.03 46.49
N VAL A 16 17.13 50.96 46.42
CA VAL A 16 16.08 51.04 45.41
C VAL A 16 16.70 51.56 44.12
N ALA A 17 16.58 50.79 43.03
CA ALA A 17 16.77 51.31 41.68
C ALA A 17 15.49 51.06 40.88
N LEU A 18 14.71 52.14 40.69
CA LEU A 18 13.65 52.25 39.70
C LEU A 18 14.31 52.45 38.33
N SER A 19 14.09 51.52 37.40
CA SER A 19 14.21 51.79 35.96
C SER A 19 13.24 50.87 35.22
N ALA A 20 12.08 51.42 34.89
CA ALA A 20 11.09 50.79 34.05
C ALA A 20 11.61 50.66 32.60
N SER A 21 11.61 49.42 32.12
CA SER A 21 11.07 48.96 30.83
C SER A 21 11.26 49.82 29.57
N ALA A 22 12.05 49.29 28.62
CA ALA A 22 11.63 49.20 27.23
C ALA A 22 12.25 47.95 26.57
N CYS A 23 11.40 47.17 25.91
CA CYS A 23 11.60 45.79 25.47
C CYS A 23 12.81 45.60 24.53
N ALA A 24 13.78 44.78 24.95
CA ALA A 24 14.76 44.20 24.03
C ALA A 24 14.16 42.93 23.39
N LYS A 25 14.03 42.98 22.07
CA LYS A 25 13.58 41.91 21.17
C LYS A 25 14.56 40.73 21.26
N VAL A 26 14.10 39.59 21.76
CA VAL A 26 14.84 38.32 21.66
C VAL A 26 14.83 37.89 20.19
N PRO A 27 15.97 37.52 19.56
CA PRO A 27 15.96 37.01 18.20
C PRO A 27 15.27 35.64 18.17
N PRO A 28 14.44 35.34 17.17
CA PRO A 28 13.82 34.04 17.06
C PRO A 28 14.89 33.01 16.68
N THR A 29 15.06 32.01 17.54
CA THR A 29 15.87 30.84 17.26
C THR A 29 15.18 30.06 16.13
N GLU A 30 15.66 30.23 14.90
CA GLU A 30 15.35 29.35 13.78
C GLU A 30 15.83 27.93 14.09
N LYS A 31 14.90 27.08 14.51
CA LYS A 31 14.90 25.66 14.19
C LYS A 31 13.51 25.31 13.68
N GLY A 32 13.21 25.79 12.48
CA GLY A 32 12.15 25.20 11.68
C GLY A 32 12.57 23.78 11.33
N GLU A 33 11.85 22.79 11.86
CA GLU A 33 11.72 21.51 11.18
C GLU A 33 11.35 21.82 9.74
N LYS A 34 12.21 21.40 8.79
CA LYS A 34 11.90 21.50 7.38
C LYS A 34 10.73 20.56 7.12
N GLU A 35 9.52 21.09 7.20
CA GLU A 35 8.35 20.50 6.59
C GLU A 35 8.71 20.25 5.12
N ALA A 36 8.76 18.96 4.76
CA ALA A 36 9.13 18.56 3.41
C ALA A 36 8.20 19.28 2.41
N ALA A 37 8.78 19.85 1.36
CA ALA A 37 8.06 20.71 0.42
C ALA A 37 6.88 19.97 -0.26
N MET A 38 5.68 20.21 0.25
CA MET A 38 4.41 19.68 -0.24
C MET A 38 3.90 20.53 -1.42
N SER A 39 4.48 20.37 -2.60
CA SER A 39 4.04 21.08 -3.82
C SER A 39 2.93 20.32 -4.56
N GLU A 40 1.75 20.22 -3.97
CA GLU A 40 0.50 20.16 -4.72
C GLU A 40 -0.29 21.41 -4.36
N ASP A 41 -1.05 21.95 -5.33
CA ASP A 41 -1.85 23.14 -5.12
C ASP A 41 -2.91 22.85 -4.04
N SER A 42 -2.58 23.17 -2.78
CA SER A 42 -3.41 22.93 -1.60
C SER A 42 -4.69 23.76 -1.60
N SER A 43 -4.88 24.61 -2.62
CA SER A 43 -6.05 25.46 -2.81
C SER A 43 -7.19 24.78 -3.59
N GLN A 44 -6.95 23.62 -4.22
CA GLN A 44 -7.99 22.94 -4.99
C GLN A 44 -9.06 22.35 -4.07
N SER A 45 -10.31 22.71 -4.34
CA SER A 45 -11.47 22.19 -3.62
C SER A 45 -12.71 22.11 -4.49
N ARG A 46 -13.64 21.22 -4.11
CA ARG A 46 -14.95 21.07 -4.75
C ARG A 46 -15.99 20.68 -3.71
N THR A 47 -17.11 21.40 -3.67
CA THR A 47 -18.24 21.08 -2.79
C THR A 47 -19.29 20.26 -3.55
N ILE A 48 -19.70 19.13 -2.97
CA ILE A 48 -20.76 18.26 -3.47
C ILE A 48 -21.63 17.87 -2.28
N ASP A 49 -22.95 18.00 -2.42
CA ASP A 49 -23.94 17.61 -1.40
C ASP A 49 -23.60 18.11 0.02
N GLY A 50 -23.04 19.32 0.12
CA GLY A 50 -22.68 19.97 1.38
C GLY A 50 -21.31 19.59 1.96
N TYR A 51 -20.57 18.67 1.35
CA TYR A 51 -19.20 18.31 1.75
C TYR A 51 -18.16 18.93 0.79
N THR A 52 -17.12 19.55 1.35
CA THR A 52 -16.01 20.14 0.56
C THR A 52 -14.82 19.20 0.52
N TYR A 53 -14.62 18.57 -0.64
CA TYR A 53 -13.42 17.79 -0.95
C TYR A 53 -12.26 18.74 -1.26
N THR A 54 -11.04 18.39 -0.86
CA THR A 54 -9.86 19.25 -1.00
C THR A 54 -8.59 18.46 -1.33
N THR A 55 -7.49 19.16 -1.60
CA THR A 55 -6.13 18.63 -1.64
C THR A 55 -5.37 18.87 -0.32
N ALA A 56 -6.04 19.37 0.72
CA ALA A 56 -5.41 19.62 2.01
C ALA A 56 -4.85 18.31 2.60
N PRO A 57 -3.63 18.32 3.17
CA PRO A 57 -3.06 17.10 3.75
C PRO A 57 -3.89 16.58 4.94
N VAL A 58 -4.14 15.28 4.94
CA VAL A 58 -4.76 14.55 6.04
C VAL A 58 -3.75 13.51 6.53
N VAL A 59 -3.57 13.46 7.85
CA VAL A 59 -2.54 12.60 8.45
C VAL A 59 -3.10 11.20 8.70
N ALA A 60 -2.49 10.20 8.08
CA ALA A 60 -2.64 8.80 8.43
C ALA A 60 -1.52 8.33 9.38
N LYS A 61 -1.84 7.36 10.24
CA LYS A 61 -0.88 6.63 11.06
C LYS A 61 -0.81 5.19 10.58
N LEU A 62 0.38 4.72 10.24
CA LEU A 62 0.66 3.34 9.87
C LEU A 62 1.74 2.82 10.81
N GLY A 63 1.32 2.10 11.86
CA GLY A 63 2.21 1.73 12.96
C GLY A 63 2.84 2.97 13.61
N PRO A 64 4.18 3.03 13.76
CA PRO A 64 4.88 4.19 14.31
C PRO A 64 5.02 5.35 13.31
N HIS A 65 4.64 5.15 12.04
CA HIS A 65 4.87 6.11 10.96
C HIS A 65 3.66 7.02 10.75
N ARG A 66 3.93 8.25 10.31
CA ARG A 66 2.93 9.25 9.98
C ARG A 66 3.11 9.69 8.53
N TYR A 67 2.00 9.82 7.81
CA TYR A 67 1.98 10.26 6.43
C TYR A 67 0.92 11.34 6.26
N ALA A 68 1.27 12.47 5.65
CA ALA A 68 0.37 13.58 5.39
C ALA A 68 -0.05 13.56 3.90
N PHE A 69 -0.92 12.63 3.53
CA PHE A 69 -1.40 12.52 2.15
C PHE A 69 -2.45 13.62 1.86
N PRO A 70 -2.41 14.29 0.70
CA PRO A 70 -3.52 15.08 0.19
C PRO A 70 -4.85 14.31 0.29
N ALA A 71 -5.92 14.96 0.78
CA ALA A 71 -7.20 14.29 0.99
C ALA A 71 -7.72 13.58 -0.28
N ASN A 72 -7.53 14.17 -1.45
CA ASN A 72 -7.95 13.61 -2.74
C ASN A 72 -7.18 12.35 -3.20
N LEU A 73 -6.09 11.97 -2.52
CA LEU A 73 -5.41 10.68 -2.74
C LEU A 73 -6.12 9.53 -2.05
N TYR A 74 -6.80 9.75 -0.93
CA TYR A 74 -7.57 8.69 -0.28
C TYR A 74 -8.67 8.18 -1.22
N ASP A 75 -9.01 6.89 -1.14
CA ASP A 75 -10.01 6.28 -2.01
C ASP A 75 -11.34 7.04 -1.96
N ASP A 76 -11.80 7.40 -0.76
CA ASP A 76 -13.00 8.20 -0.52
C ASP A 76 -12.81 9.71 -0.73
N GLN A 77 -11.57 10.13 -0.97
CA GLN A 77 -11.11 11.52 -1.08
C GLN A 77 -11.28 12.36 0.19
N ILE A 78 -11.34 11.71 1.35
CA ILE A 78 -11.56 12.34 2.66
C ILE A 78 -10.40 12.04 3.60
N GLY A 79 -10.06 10.76 3.81
CA GLY A 79 -9.09 10.39 4.82
C GLY A 79 -8.95 8.88 5.03
N PRO A 80 -8.23 8.45 6.08
CA PRO A 80 -8.09 7.03 6.40
C PRO A 80 -9.46 6.42 6.77
N SER A 81 -9.64 5.14 6.46
CA SER A 81 -10.84 4.38 6.79
C SER A 81 -11.08 4.32 8.30
N ILE A 82 -12.35 4.12 8.69
CA ILE A 82 -12.70 3.80 10.07
C ILE A 82 -11.91 2.56 10.51
N GLY A 83 -11.11 2.68 11.57
CA GLY A 83 -10.17 1.63 12.01
C GLY A 83 -8.70 1.88 11.64
N GLY A 84 -8.40 2.94 10.88
CA GLY A 84 -7.03 3.39 10.61
C GLY A 84 -6.38 2.80 9.34
N GLY A 85 -7.09 1.93 8.61
CA GLY A 85 -6.62 1.43 7.32
C GLY A 85 -6.47 2.55 6.29
N VAL A 86 -5.43 2.49 5.46
CA VAL A 86 -5.16 3.50 4.43
C VAL A 86 -5.41 2.88 3.05
N ALA A 87 -6.35 3.45 2.31
CA ALA A 87 -6.56 3.14 0.91
C ALA A 87 -6.35 4.41 0.08
N LEU A 88 -5.42 4.37 -0.88
CA LEU A 88 -5.14 5.46 -1.81
C LEU A 88 -5.58 5.07 -3.22
N THR A 89 -5.92 6.04 -4.07
CA THR A 89 -6.25 5.81 -5.49
C THR A 89 -5.35 6.63 -6.41
N LEU A 90 -4.70 5.94 -7.35
CA LEU A 90 -3.90 6.52 -8.42
C LEU A 90 -4.59 6.25 -9.76
N MET A 91 -4.72 7.27 -10.60
CA MET A 91 -5.45 7.16 -11.87
C MET A 91 -4.49 6.84 -13.02
N TRP A 92 -4.61 5.66 -13.63
CA TRP A 92 -3.89 5.29 -14.84
C TRP A 92 -4.27 6.20 -16.03
N PRO A 93 -3.37 6.53 -16.98
CA PRO A 93 -1.95 6.14 -17.05
C PRO A 93 -1.02 7.06 -16.25
N GLY A 94 -1.49 8.24 -15.82
CA GLY A 94 -0.64 9.21 -15.15
C GLY A 94 -0.21 8.82 -13.74
N LEU A 95 -0.92 7.89 -13.10
CA LEU A 95 -0.73 7.40 -11.74
C LEU A 95 -0.64 8.53 -10.71
N LYS A 96 -1.59 9.47 -10.81
CA LYS A 96 -1.77 10.61 -9.90
C LYS A 96 -3.16 10.56 -9.28
N ALA A 97 -3.34 11.30 -8.19
CA ALA A 97 -4.66 11.51 -7.61
C ALA A 97 -5.65 12.09 -8.64
N ALA A 98 -6.90 11.66 -8.55
CA ALA A 98 -7.96 12.37 -9.24
C ALA A 98 -8.19 13.76 -8.59
N PRO A 99 -8.75 14.74 -9.32
CA PRO A 99 -9.17 16.00 -8.71
C PRO A 99 -10.12 15.77 -7.51
N PRO A 100 -10.13 16.67 -6.51
CA PRO A 100 -11.00 16.54 -5.34
C PRO A 100 -12.49 16.52 -5.73
N GLY A 101 -13.26 15.65 -5.07
CA GLY A 101 -14.71 15.51 -5.28
C GLY A 101 -15.09 14.76 -6.56
N THR A 102 -14.17 14.04 -7.19
CA THR A 102 -14.49 13.21 -8.36
C THR A 102 -15.02 11.84 -7.98
N ARG A 103 -14.68 11.32 -6.79
CA ARG A 103 -15.11 9.98 -6.35
C ARG A 103 -16.64 9.80 -6.31
N PRO A 104 -17.46 10.71 -5.72
CA PRO A 104 -18.91 10.50 -5.62
C PRO A 104 -19.64 10.50 -6.97
N THR A 105 -19.04 11.13 -7.98
CA THR A 105 -19.62 11.30 -9.32
C THR A 105 -18.76 10.61 -10.40
N ARG A 106 -17.95 9.63 -10.00
CA ARG A 106 -16.97 9.00 -10.88
C ARG A 106 -17.66 8.25 -12.01
N THR A 107 -17.20 8.49 -13.25
CA THR A 107 -17.68 7.75 -14.42
C THR A 107 -17.15 6.32 -14.40
N MET A 108 -17.81 5.39 -15.11
CA MET A 108 -17.28 4.03 -15.26
C MET A 108 -15.91 4.01 -15.97
N ALA A 109 -15.70 4.90 -16.93
CA ALA A 109 -14.40 5.01 -17.61
C ALA A 109 -13.27 5.38 -16.63
N ASP A 110 -13.51 6.31 -15.70
CA ASP A 110 -12.55 6.63 -14.66
C ASP A 110 -12.47 5.55 -13.58
N HIS A 111 -13.57 4.86 -13.28
CA HIS A 111 -13.55 3.72 -12.36
C HIS A 111 -12.58 2.64 -12.85
N TYR A 112 -12.61 2.28 -14.14
CA TYR A 112 -11.67 1.31 -14.70
C TYR A 112 -10.21 1.75 -14.61
N ARG A 113 -9.94 3.06 -14.63
CA ARG A 113 -8.59 3.62 -14.55
C ARG A 113 -8.05 3.71 -13.13
N ALA A 114 -8.89 3.49 -12.12
CA ALA A 114 -8.49 3.59 -10.73
C ALA A 114 -7.62 2.39 -10.33
N VAL A 115 -6.39 2.67 -9.91
CA VAL A 115 -5.51 1.72 -9.23
C VAL A 115 -5.60 2.02 -7.74
N THR A 116 -6.26 1.14 -7.00
CA THR A 116 -6.44 1.30 -5.54
C THR A 116 -5.32 0.60 -4.81
N ALA A 117 -4.62 1.31 -3.93
CA ALA A 117 -3.56 0.81 -3.07
C ALA A 117 -4.04 0.74 -1.62
N SER A 118 -4.23 -0.47 -1.07
CA SER A 118 -4.37 -0.69 0.37
C SER A 118 -2.99 -0.79 0.99
N ILE A 119 -2.78 -0.08 2.10
CA ILE A 119 -1.49 0.02 2.78
C ILE A 119 -1.70 -0.27 4.26
N ASP A 120 -0.97 -1.25 4.75
CA ASP A 120 -1.06 -1.74 6.13
C ASP A 120 0.33 -1.82 6.75
N TYR A 121 0.45 -1.45 8.04
CA TYR A 121 1.66 -1.70 8.79
C TYR A 121 1.70 -3.14 9.27
N LEU A 122 2.84 -3.82 9.08
CA LEU A 122 3.05 -5.18 9.54
C LEU A 122 3.52 -5.13 11.01
N ASP A 123 2.64 -5.46 11.94
CA ASP A 123 2.94 -5.51 13.38
C ASP A 123 3.46 -6.87 13.83
N ALA A 124 2.96 -7.95 13.23
CA ALA A 124 3.23 -9.32 13.63
C ALA A 124 4.37 -10.00 12.88
N ILE A 125 4.80 -9.45 11.74
CA ILE A 125 5.84 -10.03 10.88
C ILE A 125 6.72 -8.95 10.25
N SER A 126 7.88 -9.35 9.73
CA SER A 126 8.69 -8.48 8.90
C SER A 126 8.16 -8.42 7.46
N ALA A 127 8.44 -7.31 6.77
CA ALA A 127 8.15 -7.12 5.35
C ALA A 127 8.72 -8.25 4.48
N SER A 128 9.94 -8.71 4.79
CA SER A 128 10.57 -9.83 4.07
C SER A 128 9.82 -11.15 4.21
N ASP A 129 9.03 -11.34 5.26
CA ASP A 129 8.27 -12.57 5.49
C ASP A 129 6.90 -12.57 4.81
N LEU A 130 6.40 -11.41 4.38
CA LEU A 130 5.03 -11.29 3.88
C LEU A 130 4.83 -12.07 2.58
N LEU A 131 5.63 -11.80 1.55
CA LEU A 131 5.44 -12.44 0.23
C LEU A 131 5.69 -13.96 0.27
N PRO A 132 6.72 -14.48 0.97
CA PRO A 132 6.85 -15.93 1.19
C PRO A 132 5.63 -16.56 1.89
N ARG A 133 5.02 -15.85 2.85
CA ARG A 133 3.79 -16.32 3.51
C ARG A 133 2.58 -16.29 2.58
N GLN A 134 2.43 -15.25 1.76
CA GLN A 134 1.30 -15.13 0.82
C GLN A 134 1.37 -16.11 -0.35
N THR A 135 2.57 -16.53 -0.72
CA THR A 135 2.81 -17.49 -1.81
C THR A 135 2.86 -18.94 -1.35
N SER A 136 2.48 -19.21 -0.09
CA SER A 136 2.50 -20.53 0.51
C SER A 136 1.27 -20.77 1.38
N THR A 137 1.00 -22.03 1.70
CA THR A 137 -0.04 -22.40 2.66
C THR A 137 0.52 -22.69 4.06
N GLU A 138 1.84 -22.63 4.29
CA GLU A 138 2.50 -23.07 5.53
C GLU A 138 1.82 -22.54 6.82
N ALA A 139 1.42 -21.28 6.85
CA ALA A 139 0.76 -20.67 8.00
C ALA A 139 -0.75 -20.99 8.15
N THR A 140 -1.39 -21.57 7.13
CA THR A 140 -2.87 -21.70 7.04
C THR A 140 -3.38 -23.13 6.89
N THR A 141 -2.49 -24.12 6.76
CA THR A 141 -2.87 -25.53 6.78
C THR A 141 -2.02 -26.29 7.80
N GLU A 142 -2.45 -27.50 8.16
CA GLU A 142 -1.71 -28.36 9.08
C GLU A 142 -0.55 -29.07 8.36
N GLY A 143 0.56 -29.28 9.07
CA GLY A 143 1.71 -30.04 8.55
C GLY A 143 1.31 -31.47 8.19
N GLY A 144 1.67 -31.93 6.99
CA GLY A 144 1.32 -33.26 6.49
C GLY A 144 -0.12 -33.43 6.02
N SER A 145 -1.00 -32.43 6.20
CA SER A 145 -2.37 -32.49 5.67
C SER A 145 -2.40 -32.52 4.15
N VAL A 146 -3.41 -33.16 3.54
CA VAL A 146 -3.57 -33.14 2.08
C VAL A 146 -3.69 -31.71 1.54
N ASN A 147 -4.37 -30.82 2.26
CA ASN A 147 -4.52 -29.40 1.89
C ASN A 147 -3.18 -28.63 1.86
N ARG A 148 -2.15 -29.10 2.58
CA ARG A 148 -0.78 -28.54 2.49
C ARG A 148 -0.19 -28.69 1.09
N ASN A 149 -0.60 -29.72 0.35
CA ASN A 149 -0.05 -30.10 -0.94
C ASN A 149 -0.90 -29.62 -2.12
N ASP A 150 -1.84 -28.68 -1.91
CA ASP A 150 -2.64 -28.10 -2.98
C ASP A 150 -1.76 -27.20 -3.88
N PRO A 151 -1.46 -27.61 -5.13
CA PRO A 151 -0.54 -26.88 -6.01
C PRO A 151 -1.11 -25.54 -6.48
N ARG A 152 -2.41 -25.31 -6.29
CA ARG A 152 -3.06 -24.04 -6.65
C ARG A 152 -2.69 -22.92 -5.69
N ARG A 153 -2.26 -23.28 -4.47
CA ARG A 153 -2.10 -22.33 -3.36
C ARG A 153 -0.64 -22.14 -2.93
N ARG A 154 0.31 -22.71 -3.66
CA ARG A 154 1.72 -22.77 -3.28
C ARG A 154 2.65 -22.54 -4.47
N LEU A 155 3.51 -21.53 -4.38
CA LEU A 155 4.44 -21.17 -5.44
C LEU A 155 5.47 -22.27 -5.72
N ASP A 156 5.95 -22.97 -4.68
CA ASP A 156 6.90 -24.09 -4.78
C ASP A 156 6.30 -25.35 -5.42
N LEU A 157 4.98 -25.41 -5.57
CA LEU A 157 4.25 -26.48 -6.26
C LEU A 157 3.75 -26.06 -7.65
N ARG A 158 4.01 -24.81 -8.06
CA ARG A 158 3.68 -24.29 -9.39
C ARG A 158 4.90 -24.36 -10.31
N VAL A 159 4.63 -24.31 -11.62
CA VAL A 159 5.66 -24.36 -12.67
C VAL A 159 5.86 -22.97 -13.29
N PRO A 160 7.11 -22.47 -13.37
CA PRO A 160 7.39 -21.22 -14.06
C PRO A 160 7.16 -21.37 -15.56
N VAL A 161 6.64 -20.32 -16.19
CA VAL A 161 6.48 -20.24 -17.65
C VAL A 161 7.29 -19.08 -18.22
N ALA A 162 7.20 -18.86 -19.54
CA ALA A 162 7.93 -17.79 -20.22
C ALA A 162 7.61 -16.41 -19.62
N GLU A 163 8.66 -15.60 -19.44
CA GLU A 163 8.55 -14.26 -18.87
C GLU A 163 7.63 -13.35 -19.69
N GLN A 164 6.85 -12.53 -18.99
CA GLN A 164 5.98 -11.50 -19.58
C GLN A 164 6.10 -10.22 -18.77
N PHE A 165 6.34 -9.09 -19.43
CA PHE A 165 6.42 -7.77 -18.80
C PHE A 165 7.46 -7.67 -17.66
N GLY A 166 8.55 -8.46 -17.72
CA GLY A 166 9.55 -8.55 -16.65
C GLY A 166 9.07 -9.32 -15.41
N LEU A 167 7.97 -10.08 -15.54
CA LEU A 167 7.45 -10.99 -14.52
C LEU A 167 7.58 -12.43 -15.00
N THR A 168 7.93 -13.34 -14.11
CA THR A 168 7.81 -14.79 -14.36
C THR A 168 6.41 -15.25 -13.96
N PRO A 169 5.55 -15.69 -14.89
CA PRO A 169 4.28 -16.29 -14.52
C PRO A 169 4.47 -17.72 -14.00
N TYR A 170 3.59 -18.17 -13.13
CA TYR A 170 3.61 -19.48 -12.48
C TYR A 170 2.26 -20.17 -12.66
N ALA A 171 2.24 -21.18 -13.53
CA ALA A 171 1.06 -21.99 -13.81
C ALA A 171 0.87 -23.11 -12.78
N ILE A 172 -0.38 -23.55 -12.61
CA ILE A 172 -0.69 -24.74 -11.81
C ILE A 172 -0.06 -25.96 -12.49
N ASP A 173 0.68 -26.76 -11.71
CA ASP A 173 1.21 -28.04 -12.19
C ASP A 173 0.08 -29.08 -12.19
N GLU A 174 -0.45 -29.39 -13.38
CA GLU A 174 -1.56 -30.32 -13.55
C GLU A 174 -1.20 -31.78 -13.16
N GLN A 175 0.08 -32.17 -13.22
CA GLN A 175 0.49 -33.49 -12.73
C GLN A 175 0.39 -33.55 -11.21
N ARG A 176 0.85 -32.51 -10.51
CA ARG A 176 0.67 -32.38 -9.06
C ARG A 176 -0.80 -32.23 -8.70
N MET A 177 -1.60 -31.54 -9.51
CA MET A 177 -3.03 -31.38 -9.27
C MET A 177 -3.77 -32.71 -9.35
N ALA A 178 -3.41 -33.58 -10.29
CA ALA A 178 -3.94 -34.94 -10.38
C ALA A 178 -3.60 -35.79 -9.14
N LEU A 179 -2.37 -35.68 -8.62
CA LEU A 179 -1.95 -36.36 -7.40
C LEU A 179 -2.71 -35.84 -6.17
N PHE A 180 -2.80 -34.52 -6.02
CA PHE A 180 -3.55 -33.87 -4.97
C PHE A 180 -5.03 -34.28 -5.00
N SER A 181 -5.67 -34.26 -6.17
CA SER A 181 -7.09 -34.61 -6.32
C SER A 181 -7.38 -36.03 -5.87
N LYS A 182 -6.52 -37.00 -6.23
CA LYS A 182 -6.64 -38.39 -5.76
C LYS A 182 -6.48 -38.51 -4.24
N ALA A 183 -5.51 -37.81 -3.67
CA ALA A 183 -5.29 -37.80 -2.22
C ALA A 183 -6.46 -37.16 -1.46
N TYR A 184 -7.00 -36.07 -2.01
CA TYR A 184 -8.13 -35.32 -1.46
C TYR A 184 -9.40 -36.18 -1.47
N GLU A 185 -9.72 -36.82 -2.60
CA GLU A 185 -10.88 -37.70 -2.71
C GLU A 185 -10.77 -38.90 -1.76
N LYS A 186 -9.58 -39.49 -1.63
CA LYS A 186 -9.35 -40.58 -0.67
C LYS A 186 -9.60 -40.15 0.77
N GLN A 187 -9.24 -38.92 1.15
CA GLN A 187 -9.39 -38.43 2.53
C GLN A 187 -10.81 -37.94 2.82
N PHE A 188 -11.45 -37.24 1.88
CA PHE A 188 -12.70 -36.51 2.11
C PHE A 188 -13.92 -37.14 1.42
N GLY A 189 -13.75 -38.20 0.63
CA GLY A 189 -14.83 -38.91 -0.05
C GLY A 189 -15.46 -38.14 -1.22
N GLN A 190 -14.84 -37.05 -1.66
CA GLN A 190 -15.32 -36.20 -2.75
C GLN A 190 -14.15 -35.62 -3.55
N PRO A 191 -14.30 -35.41 -4.86
CA PRO A 191 -13.23 -34.85 -5.68
C PRO A 191 -12.90 -33.41 -5.25
N ALA A 192 -11.64 -33.01 -5.46
CA ALA A 192 -11.23 -31.63 -5.26
C ALA A 192 -11.94 -30.72 -6.29
N THR A 193 -12.68 -29.71 -5.81
CA THR A 193 -13.38 -28.76 -6.68
C THR A 193 -12.39 -27.93 -7.49
N ARG A 194 -12.52 -27.95 -8.82
CA ARG A 194 -11.83 -27.02 -9.74
C ARG A 194 -12.77 -25.87 -10.07
N ASN A 195 -12.34 -24.64 -9.79
CA ASN A 195 -13.09 -23.45 -10.16
C ASN A 195 -12.10 -22.47 -10.82
N PRO A 196 -12.14 -22.29 -12.15
CA PRO A 196 -11.25 -21.36 -12.85
C PRO A 196 -11.24 -19.94 -12.28
N ARG A 197 -12.37 -19.51 -11.70
CA ARG A 197 -12.50 -18.19 -11.03
C ARG A 197 -11.74 -18.07 -9.71
N MET A 198 -11.21 -19.17 -9.18
CA MET A 198 -10.41 -19.22 -7.96
C MET A 198 -9.01 -19.76 -8.22
N GLU A 199 -8.67 -20.01 -9.49
CA GLU A 199 -7.40 -20.57 -9.94
C GLU A 199 -6.58 -19.48 -10.63
N ASP A 200 -6.34 -18.40 -9.88
CA ASP A 200 -5.64 -17.22 -10.37
C ASP A 200 -4.29 -17.56 -11.02
N GLU A 201 -3.98 -16.83 -12.08
CA GLU A 201 -2.64 -16.79 -12.66
C GLU A 201 -1.72 -15.99 -11.75
N TRP A 202 -0.56 -16.56 -11.45
CA TRP A 202 0.40 -15.95 -10.54
C TRP A 202 1.56 -15.38 -11.33
N TYR A 203 1.98 -14.16 -11.00
CA TYR A 203 3.15 -13.51 -11.58
C TYR A 203 4.10 -13.07 -10.47
N ILE A 204 5.39 -13.29 -10.68
CA ILE A 204 6.42 -13.05 -9.67
C ILE A 204 7.52 -12.17 -10.27
N ALA A 205 7.93 -11.15 -9.53
CA ALA A 205 9.24 -10.51 -9.69
C ALA A 205 10.12 -10.85 -8.49
N ARG A 206 11.41 -11.01 -8.76
CA ARG A 206 12.43 -11.21 -7.73
C ARG A 206 13.39 -10.02 -7.70
N ALA A 207 13.87 -9.70 -6.51
CA ALA A 207 14.98 -8.77 -6.35
C ALA A 207 16.29 -9.41 -6.84
N ALA A 208 17.35 -8.61 -6.95
CA ALA A 208 18.66 -9.05 -7.44
C ALA A 208 19.29 -10.17 -6.57
N ASP A 209 18.92 -10.26 -5.30
CA ASP A 209 19.33 -11.30 -4.36
C ASP A 209 18.47 -12.58 -4.44
N GLY A 210 17.50 -12.63 -5.36
CA GLY A 210 16.58 -13.75 -5.56
C GLY A 210 15.35 -13.76 -4.64
N GLN A 211 15.24 -12.84 -3.68
CA GLN A 211 14.08 -12.74 -2.81
C GLN A 211 12.83 -12.30 -3.60
N LEU A 212 11.64 -12.70 -3.13
CA LEU A 212 10.38 -12.24 -3.71
C LEU A 212 10.25 -10.73 -3.48
N ALA A 213 10.12 -9.97 -4.57
CA ALA A 213 9.90 -8.52 -4.52
C ALA A 213 8.44 -8.16 -4.81
N THR A 214 7.81 -8.95 -5.69
CA THR A 214 6.45 -8.70 -6.18
C THR A 214 5.72 -10.03 -6.34
N PHE A 215 4.46 -10.06 -5.93
CA PHE A 215 3.54 -11.17 -6.16
C PHE A 215 2.20 -10.65 -6.68
N ILE A 216 1.78 -11.09 -7.87
CA ILE A 216 0.53 -10.66 -8.49
C ILE A 216 -0.32 -11.88 -8.77
N LYS A 217 -1.61 -11.79 -8.45
CA LYS A 217 -2.64 -12.77 -8.75
C LYS A 217 -3.64 -12.12 -9.70
N CYS A 218 -3.87 -12.71 -10.86
CA CYS A 218 -4.86 -12.20 -11.80
C CYS A 218 -5.94 -13.25 -12.10
N ASP A 219 -7.18 -12.78 -12.25
CA ASP A 219 -8.29 -13.57 -12.76
C ASP A 219 -7.92 -14.19 -14.11
N GLN A 220 -8.34 -15.43 -14.37
CA GLN A 220 -8.34 -15.96 -15.74
C GLN A 220 -9.44 -15.26 -16.56
N PRO A 221 -9.12 -14.70 -17.75
CA PRO A 221 -10.11 -13.99 -18.55
C PRO A 221 -11.18 -14.95 -19.07
N GLU A 222 -12.45 -14.60 -18.87
CA GLU A 222 -13.58 -15.41 -19.32
C GLU A 222 -13.65 -15.37 -20.86
N GLY A 223 -13.60 -16.53 -21.51
CA GLY A 223 -13.55 -16.62 -22.97
C GLY A 223 -12.28 -16.02 -23.61
N GLY A 224 -11.23 -15.77 -22.82
CA GLY A 224 -9.99 -15.14 -23.30
C GLY A 224 -10.07 -13.63 -23.50
N GLN A 225 -11.16 -13.00 -23.07
CA GLN A 225 -11.36 -11.55 -23.15
C GLN A 225 -11.12 -10.88 -21.79
N GLU A 226 -10.49 -9.72 -21.80
CA GLU A 226 -10.08 -9.01 -20.58
C GLU A 226 -11.25 -8.22 -19.95
N GLY A 227 -12.35 -8.00 -20.68
CA GLY A 227 -13.44 -7.12 -20.25
C GLY A 227 -13.19 -5.64 -20.53
N LEU A 228 -11.96 -5.29 -20.92
CA LEU A 228 -11.52 -3.94 -21.22
C LEU A 228 -10.44 -3.94 -22.29
N VAL A 229 -10.45 -2.91 -23.14
CA VAL A 229 -9.40 -2.62 -24.12
C VAL A 229 -8.85 -1.23 -23.87
N ILE A 230 -7.52 -1.11 -23.94
CA ILE A 230 -6.82 0.18 -23.88
C ILE A 230 -6.98 0.91 -25.22
N LYS A 231 -7.49 2.14 -25.19
CA LYS A 231 -7.57 3.05 -26.34
C LYS A 231 -6.96 4.41 -25.97
N GLY A 232 -5.66 4.56 -26.23
CA GLY A 232 -4.91 5.72 -25.73
C GLY A 232 -4.91 5.74 -24.21
N ASP A 233 -5.39 6.83 -23.61
CA ASP A 233 -5.47 7.00 -22.15
C ASP A 233 -6.81 6.52 -21.55
N LEU A 234 -7.63 5.85 -22.35
CA LEU A 234 -8.95 5.35 -21.97
C LEU A 234 -8.98 3.83 -21.85
N LEU A 235 -9.84 3.35 -20.95
CA LEU A 235 -10.24 1.94 -20.85
C LEU A 235 -11.70 1.82 -21.27
N VAL A 236 -11.94 1.03 -22.31
CA VAL A 236 -13.26 0.86 -22.91
C VAL A 236 -13.68 -0.60 -22.75
N PRO A 237 -14.91 -0.89 -22.28
CA PRO A 237 -15.43 -2.26 -22.24
C PRO A 237 -15.34 -2.96 -23.60
N ASP A 238 -15.00 -4.24 -23.57
CA ASP A 238 -15.28 -5.16 -24.67
C ASP A 238 -16.59 -5.94 -24.39
N ASP A 239 -16.85 -7.01 -25.14
CA ASP A 239 -18.06 -7.82 -25.02
C ASP A 239 -18.00 -8.86 -23.87
N ALA A 240 -16.94 -8.87 -23.06
CA ALA A 240 -16.81 -9.86 -21.99
C ALA A 240 -17.81 -9.57 -20.85
N PRO A 241 -18.34 -10.62 -20.20
CA PRO A 241 -19.32 -10.46 -19.12
C PRO A 241 -18.73 -9.86 -17.84
N LYS A 242 -17.39 -9.90 -17.68
CA LYS A 242 -16.68 -9.40 -16.51
C LYS A 242 -15.33 -8.83 -16.92
N VAL A 243 -14.93 -7.76 -16.25
CA VAL A 243 -13.54 -7.26 -16.26
C VAL A 243 -12.64 -8.19 -15.45
N ALA A 244 -11.63 -8.76 -16.09
CA ALA A 244 -10.58 -9.50 -15.40
C ALA A 244 -9.74 -8.52 -14.57
N SER A 245 -9.40 -8.90 -13.35
CA SER A 245 -8.70 -8.04 -12.39
C SER A 245 -7.46 -8.72 -11.83
N CYS A 246 -6.56 -7.91 -11.27
CA CYS A 246 -5.38 -8.38 -10.55
C CYS A 246 -5.36 -7.81 -9.13
N THR A 247 -4.89 -8.63 -8.21
CA THR A 247 -4.42 -8.20 -6.89
C THR A 247 -2.90 -8.35 -6.83
N HIS A 248 -2.22 -7.28 -6.48
CA HIS A 248 -0.77 -7.15 -6.60
C HIS A 248 -0.17 -6.75 -5.26
N TYR A 249 0.67 -7.63 -4.72
CA TYR A 249 1.34 -7.46 -3.45
C TYR A 249 2.82 -7.11 -3.62
N PHE A 250 3.25 -6.11 -2.86
CA PHE A 250 4.66 -5.81 -2.62
C PHE A 250 4.81 -5.20 -1.22
N VAL A 251 6.05 -4.95 -0.80
CA VAL A 251 6.34 -4.38 0.52
C VAL A 251 7.21 -3.14 0.43
N ASP A 252 7.04 -2.23 1.39
CA ASP A 252 8.04 -1.23 1.75
C ASP A 252 8.80 -1.73 2.99
N SER A 253 9.98 -2.31 2.75
CA SER A 253 10.81 -2.86 3.81
C SER A 253 11.35 -1.81 4.78
N LYS A 254 11.43 -0.53 4.38
CA LYS A 254 11.97 0.54 5.23
C LYS A 254 11.04 0.85 6.39
N ASP A 255 9.74 0.87 6.10
CA ASP A 255 8.69 1.26 7.03
C ASP A 255 7.79 0.08 7.44
N ASN A 256 8.22 -1.13 7.11
CA ASN A 256 7.54 -2.39 7.38
C ASN A 256 6.07 -2.39 6.92
N LEU A 257 5.82 -1.89 5.72
CA LEU A 257 4.47 -1.77 5.15
C LEU A 257 4.19 -2.88 4.14
N ALA A 258 2.98 -3.44 4.22
CA ALA A 258 2.37 -4.22 3.17
C ALA A 258 1.60 -3.29 2.22
N VAL A 259 1.75 -3.51 0.92
CA VAL A 259 0.95 -2.82 -0.09
C VAL A 259 0.24 -3.85 -0.95
N SER A 260 -1.07 -3.68 -1.11
CA SER A 260 -1.92 -4.44 -2.02
C SER A 260 -2.57 -3.50 -3.01
N LEU A 261 -2.22 -3.62 -4.29
CA LEU A 261 -2.89 -2.91 -5.37
C LEU A 261 -4.03 -3.76 -5.94
N PHE A 262 -5.10 -3.10 -6.36
CA PHE A 262 -6.20 -3.69 -7.13
C PHE A 262 -6.42 -2.88 -8.41
N TYR A 263 -6.43 -3.55 -9.55
CA TYR A 263 -6.58 -2.92 -10.87
C TYR A 263 -7.06 -3.92 -11.93
N PRO A 264 -7.63 -3.46 -13.07
CA PRO A 264 -7.96 -4.34 -14.19
C PRO A 264 -6.73 -4.99 -14.82
N ARG A 265 -6.83 -6.28 -15.15
CA ARG A 265 -5.74 -7.11 -15.66
C ARG A 265 -5.11 -6.59 -16.95
N VAL A 266 -5.87 -5.90 -17.80
CA VAL A 266 -5.34 -5.25 -19.01
C VAL A 266 -4.20 -4.24 -18.71
N LEU A 267 -4.12 -3.73 -17.47
CA LEU A 267 -3.08 -2.83 -17.00
C LEU A 267 -1.82 -3.56 -16.47
N LEU A 268 -1.81 -4.90 -16.40
CA LEU A 268 -0.70 -5.68 -15.84
C LEU A 268 0.65 -5.30 -16.44
N LYS A 269 0.71 -4.95 -17.73
CA LYS A 269 1.95 -4.50 -18.40
C LYS A 269 2.63 -3.29 -17.72
N ASP A 270 1.86 -2.48 -16.98
CA ASP A 270 2.32 -1.27 -16.30
C ASP A 270 2.53 -1.48 -14.79
N TRP A 271 2.52 -2.73 -14.31
CA TRP A 271 2.61 -3.09 -12.88
C TRP A 271 3.76 -2.38 -12.16
N LYS A 272 4.92 -2.27 -12.82
CA LYS A 272 6.12 -1.67 -12.24
C LYS A 272 5.96 -0.16 -12.05
N ALA A 273 5.30 0.51 -12.99
CA ALA A 273 4.98 1.93 -12.86
C ALA A 273 4.01 2.18 -11.69
N MET A 274 3.05 1.26 -11.47
CA MET A 274 2.13 1.35 -10.32
C MET A 274 2.85 1.17 -8.98
N GLU A 275 3.78 0.21 -8.88
CA GLU A 275 4.64 0.10 -7.69
C GLU A 275 5.45 1.37 -7.45
N ASP A 276 6.10 1.87 -8.49
CA ASP A 276 7.00 3.03 -8.40
C ASP A 276 6.23 4.30 -7.99
N ALA A 277 5.05 4.53 -8.57
CA ALA A 277 4.19 5.64 -8.19
C ALA A 277 3.71 5.52 -6.74
N THR A 278 3.38 4.32 -6.28
CA THR A 278 2.96 4.09 -4.89
C THR A 278 4.11 4.31 -3.91
N ARG A 279 5.31 3.78 -4.20
CA ARG A 279 6.52 4.00 -3.39
C ARG A 279 6.91 5.49 -3.36
N ALA A 280 6.84 6.17 -4.49
CA ALA A 280 7.09 7.61 -4.57
C ALA A 280 6.08 8.40 -3.73
N THR A 281 4.81 7.99 -3.73
CA THR A 281 3.75 8.59 -2.89
C THR A 281 4.06 8.41 -1.41
N LEU A 282 4.38 7.18 -0.96
CA LEU A 282 4.79 6.90 0.42
C LEU A 282 5.98 7.75 0.85
N ALA A 283 7.03 7.79 0.03
CA ALA A 283 8.25 8.55 0.32
C ALA A 283 8.00 10.06 0.37
N ARG A 284 7.18 10.60 -0.54
CA ARG A 284 6.89 12.03 -0.64
C ARG A 284 6.12 12.56 0.57
N TYR A 285 5.15 11.79 1.05
CA TYR A 285 4.20 12.26 2.06
C TYR A 285 4.53 11.79 3.48
N LYS A 286 5.65 11.10 3.67
CA LYS A 286 6.11 10.72 5.00
C LYS A 286 6.47 11.96 5.82
N VAL A 287 5.92 12.03 7.04
CA VAL A 287 6.24 13.05 8.03
C VAL A 287 7.44 12.57 8.85
N GLN A 288 8.45 13.42 9.01
CA GLN A 288 9.63 13.13 9.84
C GLN A 288 9.29 13.06 11.32
#